data_AF-A0A6I1W449-F1
#
_entry.id   AF-A0A6I1W449-F1
#
_cell.length_a   1.000
_cell.length_b   1.000
_cell.length_c   1.000
_cell.angle_alpha   90.00
_cell.angle_beta   90.00
_cell.angle_gamma   90.00
#
_symmetry.space_group_name_H-M   'P 1'
#
loop_
_entity.id
_entity.type
_entity.pdbx_description
1 polymer ?
#
loop_
_entity_poly.entity_id
_entity_poly.type
_entity_poly.pdbx_seq_one_letter_code
_entity_poly.pdbx_strand_id
1 'polypeptide(L)' 'MQSVLADRAVSVSELKKNPSAVMNAAHGAPVAVLN' A
#
# COMPACT_ATOMS: atom_id res chain seq x y z
N MET A 1 5.64 -11.58 15.07
CA MET A 1 5.28 -10.75 13.90
C MET A 1 4.21 -11.50 13.13
N GLN A 2 3.13 -10.83 12.70
CA GLN A 2 2.10 -11.46 11.87
C GLN A 2 2.38 -11.20 10.39
N SER A 3 2.28 -12.24 9.58
CA SER A 3 2.40 -12.15 8.14
C SER A 3 1.02 -11.92 7.53
N VAL A 4 0.90 -10.88 6.71
CA VAL A 4 -0.32 -10.55 5.96
C VAL A 4 0.05 -10.55 4.49
N LEU A 5 -0.73 -11.26 3.67
CA LEU A 5 -0.56 -11.24 2.22
C LEU A 5 -1.15 -9.92 1.70
N ALA A 6 -0.38 -9.21 0.87
CA ALA A 6 -0.83 -7.99 0.21
C ALA A 6 -0.92 -8.26 -1.29
N ASP A 7 -2.12 -8.12 -1.85
CA ASP A 7 -2.35 -8.25 -3.30
C ASP A 7 -1.79 -7.06 -4.09
N ARG A 8 -1.43 -5.98 -3.38
CA ARG A 8 -0.98 -4.73 -3.97
C ARG A 8 0.31 -4.25 -3.30
N ALA A 9 1.25 -3.78 -4.10
CA ALA A 9 2.48 -3.18 -3.63
C ALA A 9 2.66 -1.77 -4.20
N VAL A 10 3.20 -0.85 -3.40
CA VAL A 10 3.48 0.54 -3.80
C VAL A 10 4.86 0.96 -3.30
N SER A 11 5.49 1.91 -3.98
CA SER A 11 6.73 2.51 -3.50
C SER A 11 6.47 3.51 -2.37
N VAL A 12 7.46 3.68 -1.48
CA VAL A 12 7.41 4.68 -0.41
C VAL A 12 7.28 6.11 -0.97
N SER A 13 7.87 6.38 -2.13
CA SER A 13 7.76 7.68 -2.81
C SER A 13 6.33 7.95 -3.30
N GLU A 14 5.65 6.93 -3.84
CA GLU A 14 4.28 7.06 -4.34
C GLU A 14 3.26 7.21 -3.21
N LEU A 15 3.42 6.43 -2.13
CA LEU A 15 2.61 6.57 -0.92
C LEU A 15 2.73 7.99 -0.33
N LYS A 16 3.95 8.54 -0.29
CA LYS A 16 4.18 9.91 0.21
C LYS A 16 3.58 10.96 -0.71
N LYS A 17 3.61 10.75 -2.03
CA LYS A 17 3.10 11.71 -3.01
C LYS A 17 1.57 11.79 -2.97
N ASN A 18 0.89 10.64 -2.93
CA ASN A 18 -0.58 10.56 -3.03
C ASN A 18 -1.16 9.47 -2.11
N PRO A 19 -1.14 9.66 -0.77
CA PRO A 19 -1.57 8.63 0.16
C PRO A 19 -3.05 8.23 -0.04
N SER A 20 -3.93 9.19 -0.29
CA SER A 20 -5.36 8.92 -0.51
C SER A 20 -5.61 8.08 -1.76
N ALA A 21 -4.83 8.27 -2.83
CA ALA A 21 -4.98 7.48 -4.05
C ALA A 21 -4.60 6.00 -3.80
N VAL A 22 -3.53 5.78 -3.05
CA VAL A 22 -3.11 4.43 -2.64
C VAL A 22 -4.17 3.77 -1.77
N MET A 23 -4.71 4.47 -0.78
CA MET A 23 -5.75 3.94 0.12
C MET A 23 -7.05 3.63 -0.63
N ASN A 24 -7.47 4.50 -1.55
CA ASN A 24 -8.64 4.25 -2.38
C ASN A 24 -8.42 3.04 -3.30
N ALA A 25 -7.24 2.90 -3.90
CA ALA A 25 -6.88 1.77 -4.76
C ALA A 25 -6.72 0.44 -3.99
N ALA A 26 -6.51 0.51 -2.67
CA ALA A 26 -6.44 -0.65 -1.79
C ALA A 26 -7.82 -1.26 -1.55
N HIS A 27 -8.91 -0.49 -1.64
CA HIS A 27 -10.27 -0.95 -1.37
C HIS A 27 -10.44 -1.71 -0.03
N GLY A 28 -9.66 -1.32 0.99
CA GLY A 28 -9.63 -1.99 2.30
C GLY A 28 -8.76 -3.25 2.39
N ALA A 29 -8.11 -3.66 1.29
CA ALA A 29 -7.13 -4.74 1.30
C ALA A 29 -5.75 -4.26 1.77
N PRO A 30 -4.89 -5.16 2.29
CA PRO A 30 -3.52 -4.84 2.68
C PRO A 30 -2.67 -4.36 1.48
N VAL A 31 -1.82 -3.35 1.71
CA VAL A 31 -0.87 -2.84 0.72
C VAL A 31 0.55 -2.99 1.25
N ALA A 32 1.42 -3.65 0.47
CA ALA A 32 2.84 -3.72 0.74
C ALA A 32 3.53 -2.42 0.33
N VAL A 33 4.27 -1.81 1.25
CA VAL A 33 5.09 -0.63 0.95
C VAL A 33 6.54 -1.05 0.76
N LEU A 34 7.08 -0.74 -0.41
CA LEU A 34 8.44 -1.06 -0.82
C LEU A 34 9.32 0.19 -0.76
N ASN A 35 10.59 0.02 -0.42
CA ASN A 35 11.59 1.10 -0.44
C ASN A 35 12.30 1.20 -1.78
#